data_AF-A0A7S2QIF9-F1
#
_entry.id   AF-A0A7S2QIF9-F1
#
_cell.length_a   1.000
_cell.length_b   1.000
_cell.length_c   1.000
_cell.angle_alpha   90.00
_cell.angle_beta   90.00
_cell.angle_gamma   90.00
#
_symmetry.space_group_name_H-M   'P 1'
#
loop_
_entity.id
_entity.type
_entity.pdbx_description
1 polymer ?
#
loop_
_entity_poly.entity_id
_entity_poly.type
_entity_poly.pdbx_seq_one_letter_code
_entity_poly.pdbx_strand_id
1 'polypeptide(L)'
;SRDEMPEDMHDEVQLTAAYPDWHTFSGLPAGLSYHARFAVISFAGEGFLSQAAKFRTTTKMPAPVELRTVWTTDTAVNFAWHWAPPAEGGDLAEKWHIYVSWSPGNELYDARADDHYFRLEQPALAVPA
;
A
#
# COMPACT_ATOMS: atom_id res chain seq x y z
N SER A 1 -0.14 -17.05 19.06
CA SER A 1 0.84 -16.77 18.01
C SER A 1 0.95 -15.27 17.94
N ARG A 2 2.00 -14.70 18.51
CA ARG A 2 2.27 -13.26 18.53
C ARG A 2 3.41 -13.09 17.54
N ASP A 3 3.23 -12.22 16.54
CA ASP A 3 4.27 -11.82 15.60
C ASP A 3 5.51 -11.32 16.36
N GLU A 4 6.38 -12.24 16.72
CA GLU A 4 7.75 -11.94 17.09
C GLU A 4 8.42 -11.46 15.81
N MET A 5 8.55 -10.13 15.71
CA MET A 5 9.55 -9.55 14.84
C MET A 5 10.88 -10.21 15.21
N PRO A 6 11.61 -10.83 14.27
CA PRO A 6 12.85 -11.52 14.58
C PRO A 6 13.78 -10.53 15.31
N GLU A 7 14.21 -10.90 16.52
CA GLU A 7 14.81 -10.00 17.51
C GLU A 7 16.12 -9.31 17.07
N ASP A 8 16.65 -9.64 15.90
CA ASP A 8 17.97 -9.18 15.41
C ASP A 8 17.93 -8.31 14.13
N MET A 9 16.75 -7.89 13.64
CA MET A 9 16.69 -7.05 12.43
C MET A 9 16.79 -5.55 12.76
N HIS A 10 17.97 -5.11 13.19
CA HIS A 10 18.29 -3.71 13.41
C HIS A 10 19.37 -3.24 12.44
N ASP A 11 19.03 -2.27 11.59
CA ASP A 11 20.00 -1.58 10.75
C ASP A 11 20.50 -0.32 11.46
N GLU A 12 21.82 -0.17 11.58
CA GLU A 12 22.47 1.06 12.00
C GLU A 12 23.00 1.79 10.76
N VAL A 13 22.71 3.10 10.68
CA VAL A 13 23.28 3.97 9.65
C VAL A 13 23.96 5.15 10.31
N GLN A 14 25.23 5.36 9.98
CA GLN A 14 25.97 6.55 10.39
C GLN A 14 25.91 7.59 9.27
N LEU A 15 25.26 8.71 9.57
CA LEU A 15 25.15 9.84 8.65
C LEU A 15 26.31 10.80 8.92
N THR A 16 27.14 11.06 7.91
CA THR A 16 28.35 11.89 8.04
C THR A 16 28.13 13.35 7.68
N ALA A 17 26.93 13.71 7.20
CA ALA A 17 26.55 15.11 7.02
C ALA A 17 26.46 15.80 8.39
N ALA A 18 26.88 17.06 8.47
CA ALA A 18 26.87 17.81 9.73
C ALA A 18 25.45 18.00 10.30
N TYR A 19 24.44 18.06 9.42
CA TYR A 19 23.02 18.21 9.76
C TYR A 19 22.15 17.48 8.72
N PRO A 20 21.99 16.15 8.81
CA PRO A 20 21.09 15.43 7.92
C PRO A 20 19.64 15.68 8.34
N ASP A 21 18.82 16.20 7.42
CA ASP A 21 17.39 16.44 7.68
C ASP A 21 16.52 15.20 7.40
N TRP A 22 17.04 14.22 6.65
CA TRP A 22 16.29 13.01 6.27
C TRP A 22 17.20 11.83 5.90
N HIS A 23 16.64 10.62 5.98
CA HIS A 23 17.22 9.37 5.48
C HIS A 23 16.11 8.41 5.02
N THR A 24 16.44 7.44 4.15
CA THR A 24 15.49 6.44 3.65
C THR A 24 16.04 5.03 3.85
N PHE A 25 15.40 4.25 4.73
CA PHE A 25 15.61 2.81 4.82
C PHE A 25 14.88 2.10 3.68
N SER A 26 15.58 1.21 2.98
CA SER A 26 15.04 0.44 1.84
C SER A 26 15.10 -1.06 2.15
N GLY A 27 14.23 -1.85 1.51
CA GLY A 27 14.23 -3.31 1.69
C GLY A 27 13.47 -3.81 2.93
N LEU A 28 12.78 -2.92 3.65
CA LEU A 28 11.92 -3.32 4.77
C LEU A 28 10.73 -4.16 4.28
N PRO A 29 10.42 -5.30 4.94
CA PRO A 29 9.20 -6.04 4.67
C PRO A 29 7.94 -5.16 4.74
N ALA A 30 7.04 -5.33 3.77
CA ALA A 30 5.82 -4.56 3.62
C ALA A 30 4.76 -4.94 4.66
N GLY A 31 3.95 -3.96 5.10
CA GLY A 31 2.83 -4.19 6.02
C GLY A 31 3.24 -4.42 7.49
N LEU A 32 4.49 -4.17 7.87
CA LEU A 32 4.95 -4.36 9.24
C LEU A 32 5.17 -3.03 9.95
N SER A 33 4.99 -3.03 11.27
CA SER A 33 5.26 -1.87 12.12
C SER A 33 6.71 -1.88 12.58
N TYR A 34 7.36 -0.73 12.59
CA TYR A 34 8.76 -0.55 12.94
C TYR A 34 8.95 0.60 13.93
N HIS A 35 10.15 0.64 14.50
CA HIS A 35 10.60 1.68 15.41
C HIS A 35 11.94 2.25 14.94
N ALA A 36 12.07 3.57 14.97
CA ALA A 36 13.35 4.25 14.72
C ALA A 36 13.69 5.20 15.87
N ARG A 37 14.97 5.30 16.16
CA ARG A 37 15.59 6.24 17.11
C ARG A 37 16.85 6.78 16.45
N PHE A 38 17.32 7.93 16.92
CA PHE A 38 18.60 8.47 16.49
C PHE A 38 19.36 9.01 17.70
N ALA A 39 20.70 9.01 17.59
CA ALA A 39 21.61 9.67 18.50
C ALA A 39 22.59 10.52 17.69
N VAL A 40 23.11 11.58 18.29
CA VAL A 40 24.15 12.42 17.69
C VAL A 40 25.50 11.96 18.21
N ILE A 41 26.46 11.70 17.33
CA ILE A 41 27.84 11.36 17.69
C ILE A 41 28.68 12.64 17.67
N SER A 42 29.36 12.92 18.79
CA SER A 42 30.29 14.03 18.94
C SER A 42 31.72 13.52 19.17
N PHE A 43 32.69 14.43 19.27
CA PHE A 43 34.06 14.04 19.65
C PHE A 43 34.14 13.34 21.02
N ALA A 44 33.22 13.65 21.93
CA ALA A 44 33.15 13.00 23.25
C ALA A 44 32.46 11.62 23.22
N GLY A 45 31.93 11.19 22.07
CA GLY A 45 31.19 9.94 21.90
C GLY A 45 29.74 10.15 21.48
N GLU A 46 28.99 9.04 21.46
CA GLU A 46 27.56 8.99 21.14
C GLU A 46 26.71 9.61 22.26
N GLY A 47 25.76 10.45 21.88
CA GLY A 47 24.78 11.04 22.79
C GLY A 47 23.65 10.07 23.15
N PHE A 48 22.66 10.58 23.90
CA PHE A 48 21.48 9.80 24.24
C PHE A 48 20.59 9.56 23.01
N LEU A 49 19.99 8.36 22.95
CA LEU A 49 18.96 8.04 21.96
C LEU A 49 17.70 8.90 22.17
N SER A 50 17.13 9.37 21.07
CA SER A 50 15.83 10.06 21.03
C SER A 50 14.66 9.17 21.46
N GLN A 51 13.45 9.74 21.56
CA GLN A 51 12.22 8.95 21.71
C GLN A 51 12.00 8.08 20.46
N ALA A 52 11.48 6.86 20.64
CA ALA A 52 11.14 6.00 19.52
C ALA A 52 10.00 6.58 18.67
N ALA A 53 10.29 6.84 17.40
CA ALA A 53 9.29 7.07 16.37
C ALA A 53 8.71 5.72 15.93
N LYS A 54 7.38 5.63 15.86
CA LYS A 54 6.68 4.44 15.35
C LYS A 54 6.21 4.72 13.93
N PHE A 55 6.45 3.79 13.03
CA PHE A 55 5.97 3.89 11.65
C PHE A 55 5.63 2.51 11.12
N ARG A 56 5.00 2.48 9.95
CA ARG A 56 4.56 1.24 9.31
C ARG A 56 4.81 1.32 7.80
N THR A 57 5.34 0.25 7.23
CA THR A 57 5.50 0.14 5.78
C THR A 57 4.15 -0.13 5.11
N THR A 58 3.94 0.46 3.94
CA THR A 58 2.73 0.20 3.14
C THR A 58 2.80 -1.17 2.48
N THR A 59 1.65 -1.74 2.13
CA THR A 59 1.59 -3.01 1.41
C THR A 59 0.64 -2.91 0.23
N LYS A 60 0.97 -3.61 -0.86
CA LYS A 60 0.08 -3.65 -2.02
C LYS A 60 -1.19 -4.37 -1.63
N MET A 61 -2.33 -3.72 -1.82
CA MET A 61 -3.63 -4.34 -1.57
C MET A 61 -3.83 -5.56 -2.48
N PRO A 62 -4.40 -6.66 -1.95
CA PRO A 62 -4.74 -7.82 -2.75
C PRO A 62 -5.79 -7.44 -3.79
N ALA A 63 -5.71 -8.08 -4.95
CA ALA A 63 -6.74 -7.94 -5.97
C ALA A 63 -8.08 -8.46 -5.42
N PRO A 64 -9.20 -7.80 -5.75
CA PRO A 64 -10.52 -8.37 -5.50
C PRO A 64 -10.65 -9.72 -6.20
N VAL A 65 -11.39 -10.62 -5.57
CA VAL A 65 -11.68 -11.96 -6.09
C VAL A 65 -13.12 -12.02 -6.61
N GLU A 66 -13.45 -13.10 -7.32
CA GLU A 66 -14.82 -13.40 -7.75
C GLU A 66 -15.49 -12.31 -8.60
N LEU A 67 -14.73 -11.65 -9.49
CA LEU A 67 -15.32 -10.75 -10.48
C LEU A 67 -16.29 -11.55 -11.37
N ARG A 68 -17.58 -11.22 -11.29
CA ARG A 68 -18.65 -11.91 -12.01
C ARG A 68 -19.70 -10.95 -12.52
N THR A 69 -20.34 -11.34 -13.61
CA THR A 69 -21.53 -10.66 -14.10
C THR A 69 -22.75 -11.04 -13.27
N VAL A 70 -23.52 -10.05 -12.82
CA VAL A 70 -24.77 -10.27 -12.08
C VAL A 70 -25.96 -10.29 -13.03
N TRP A 71 -26.02 -9.32 -13.95
CA TRP A 71 -27.04 -9.24 -14.99
C TRP A 71 -26.51 -8.48 -16.20
N THR A 72 -27.16 -8.74 -17.35
CA THR A 72 -26.91 -8.07 -18.62
C THR A 72 -28.23 -7.68 -19.27
N THR A 73 -28.23 -6.57 -19.99
CA THR A 73 -29.26 -6.20 -20.95
C THR A 73 -28.59 -5.98 -22.32
N ASP A 74 -29.38 -5.60 -23.32
CA ASP A 74 -28.86 -5.27 -24.65
C ASP A 74 -27.84 -4.10 -24.63
N THR A 75 -27.82 -3.28 -23.57
CA THR A 75 -27.00 -2.06 -23.47
C THR A 75 -26.25 -1.88 -22.16
N ALA A 76 -26.36 -2.82 -21.21
CA ALA A 76 -25.73 -2.69 -19.90
C ALA A 76 -25.26 -4.03 -19.33
N VAL A 77 -24.22 -3.98 -18.51
CA VAL A 77 -23.71 -5.10 -17.73
C VAL A 77 -23.46 -4.65 -16.31
N ASN A 78 -23.83 -5.48 -15.34
CA ASN A 78 -23.53 -5.27 -13.95
C ASN A 78 -22.50 -6.30 -13.47
N PHE A 79 -21.49 -5.82 -12.75
CA PHE A 79 -20.45 -6.64 -12.15
C PHE A 79 -20.56 -6.63 -10.64
N ALA A 80 -20.26 -7.77 -10.03
CA ALA A 80 -20.01 -7.90 -8.61
C ALA A 80 -18.64 -8.56 -8.41
N TRP A 81 -18.00 -8.24 -7.29
CA TRP A 81 -16.75 -8.84 -6.84
C TRP A 81 -16.78 -8.98 -5.32
N HIS A 82 -15.89 -9.79 -4.78
CA HIS A 82 -15.64 -9.88 -3.35
C HIS A 82 -14.25 -9.34 -3.03
N TRP A 83 -14.13 -8.60 -1.94
CA TRP A 83 -12.84 -8.15 -1.43
C TRP A 83 -12.87 -8.11 0.08
N ALA A 84 -11.77 -8.58 0.69
CA ALA A 84 -11.52 -8.45 2.10
C ALA A 84 -10.20 -7.68 2.28
N PRO A 85 -10.15 -6.68 3.18
CA PRO A 85 -8.90 -6.06 3.55
C PRO A 85 -7.96 -7.13 4.14
N PRO A 86 -6.63 -7.04 3.93
CA PRO A 86 -5.67 -7.85 4.64
C PRO A 86 -5.94 -7.80 6.15
N ALA A 87 -6.03 -8.99 6.76
CA ALA A 87 -6.44 -9.16 8.17
C ALA A 87 -5.54 -8.39 9.15
N GLU A 88 -4.29 -8.12 8.78
CA GLU A 88 -3.34 -7.38 9.61
C GLU A 88 -2.83 -6.15 8.86
N GLY A 89 -3.47 -5.02 9.17
CA GLY A 89 -3.09 -3.70 8.68
C GLY A 89 -3.03 -3.61 7.15
N GLY A 90 -3.96 -4.19 6.43
CA GLY A 90 -4.14 -3.74 5.06
C GLY A 90 -4.31 -2.22 5.02
N ASP A 91 -3.62 -1.53 4.11
CA ASP A 91 -3.99 -0.16 3.78
C ASP A 91 -5.45 -0.16 3.31
N LEU A 92 -6.23 0.83 3.73
CA LEU A 92 -7.62 0.94 3.30
C LEU A 92 -7.66 1.27 1.81
N ALA A 93 -8.59 0.66 1.08
CA ALA A 93 -8.79 0.98 -0.32
C ALA A 93 -9.36 2.38 -0.47
N GLU A 94 -8.54 3.33 -0.88
CA GLU A 94 -8.99 4.71 -1.15
C GLU A 94 -9.76 4.82 -2.47
N LYS A 95 -9.37 4.02 -3.48
CA LYS A 95 -9.92 4.05 -4.84
C LYS A 95 -9.90 2.67 -5.48
N TRP A 96 -10.78 2.47 -6.45
CA TRP A 96 -10.96 1.21 -7.18
C TRP A 96 -10.92 1.46 -8.67
N HIS A 97 -10.22 0.61 -9.42
CA HIS A 97 -10.26 0.59 -10.88
C HIS A 97 -10.93 -0.70 -11.34
N ILE A 98 -11.88 -0.56 -12.26
CA ILE A 98 -12.44 -1.68 -13.01
C ILE A 98 -12.02 -1.47 -14.46
N TYR A 99 -11.39 -2.46 -15.04
CA TYR A 99 -10.93 -2.43 -16.41
C TYR A 99 -11.84 -3.30 -17.26
N VAL A 100 -12.45 -2.71 -18.30
CA VAL A 100 -13.37 -3.41 -19.19
C VAL A 100 -12.94 -3.20 -20.64
N SER A 101 -12.81 -4.30 -21.37
CA SER A 101 -12.60 -4.29 -22.83
C SER A 101 -13.94 -4.57 -23.51
N TRP A 102 -14.39 -3.64 -24.34
CA TRP A 102 -15.65 -3.76 -25.10
C TRP A 102 -15.42 -4.27 -26.53
N SER A 103 -14.18 -4.59 -26.88
CA SER A 103 -13.82 -5.13 -28.19
C SER A 103 -13.89 -6.67 -28.15
N PRO A 104 -14.78 -7.29 -28.93
CA PRO A 104 -14.81 -8.75 -29.06
C PRO A 104 -13.43 -9.26 -29.54
N GLY A 105 -12.85 -10.23 -28.84
CA GLY A 105 -11.59 -10.88 -29.22
C GLY A 105 -10.31 -10.35 -28.55
N ASN A 106 -10.40 -9.34 -27.68
CA ASN A 106 -9.27 -8.76 -26.94
C ASN A 106 -9.33 -9.16 -25.45
N GLU A 107 -9.06 -10.43 -25.15
CA GLU A 107 -9.31 -11.03 -23.82
C GLU A 107 -8.25 -10.70 -22.75
N LEU A 108 -7.08 -10.18 -23.10
CA LEU A 108 -5.94 -10.07 -22.16
C LEU A 108 -5.12 -8.77 -22.31
N TYR A 109 -5.76 -7.64 -22.58
CA TYR A 109 -5.04 -6.36 -22.53
C TYR A 109 -4.68 -6.04 -21.07
N ASP A 110 -3.37 -6.01 -20.76
CA ASP A 110 -2.88 -5.53 -19.46
C ASP A 110 -3.28 -4.06 -19.33
N ALA A 111 -4.35 -3.83 -18.59
CA ALA A 111 -5.03 -2.57 -18.55
C ALA A 111 -4.23 -1.43 -17.90
N ARG A 112 -3.07 -1.76 -17.33
CA ARG A 112 -2.15 -0.78 -16.77
C ARG A 112 -1.28 -0.10 -17.83
N ALA A 113 -1.21 -0.63 -19.05
CA ALA A 113 -0.25 -0.19 -20.06
C ALA A 113 -0.79 0.85 -21.06
N ASP A 114 -2.12 1.06 -21.13
CA ASP A 114 -2.71 1.96 -22.13
C ASP A 114 -3.77 2.89 -21.53
N ASP A 115 -3.70 4.18 -21.89
CA ASP A 115 -4.65 5.26 -21.58
C ASP A 115 -6.06 5.07 -22.23
N HIS A 116 -6.36 3.87 -22.72
CA HIS A 116 -7.57 3.56 -23.49
C HIS A 116 -8.76 3.03 -22.65
N TYR A 117 -8.70 3.14 -21.33
CA TYR A 117 -9.83 2.80 -20.46
C TYR A 117 -10.69 4.02 -20.17
N PHE A 118 -12.00 3.89 -20.39
CA PHE A 118 -12.96 4.85 -19.84
C PHE A 118 -12.91 4.76 -18.32
N ARG A 119 -12.34 5.79 -17.69
CA ARG A 119 -12.42 5.95 -16.24
C ARG A 119 -13.86 6.31 -15.88
N LEU A 120 -14.61 5.33 -15.38
CA LEU A 120 -15.87 5.60 -14.70
C LEU A 120 -15.54 6.09 -13.29
N GLU A 121 -15.51 7.40 -13.09
CA GLU A 121 -15.49 7.94 -11.73
C GLU A 121 -16.89 7.73 -11.14
N GLN A 122 -17.00 6.85 -10.14
CA GLN A 122 -18.22 6.80 -9.34
C GLN A 122 -18.35 8.14 -8.59
N PRO A 123 -19.49 8.84 -8.69
CA PRO A 123 -19.75 9.95 -7.78
C PRO A 123 -19.68 9.40 -6.35
N ALA A 124 -19.04 10.15 -5.45
CA ALA A 124 -18.88 9.74 -4.06
C ALA A 124 -20.22 9.23 -3.51
N LEU A 125 -20.21 8.01 -2.96
CA LEU A 125 -21.35 7.49 -2.20
C LEU A 125 -21.65 8.53 -1.11
N ALA A 126 -22.80 9.19 -1.21
CA ALA A 126 -23.32 10.00 -0.12
C ALA A 126 -23.51 9.06 1.08
N VAL A 127 -22.62 9.16 2.07
CA VAL A 127 -22.80 8.46 3.34
C VAL A 127 -24.01 9.13 4.01
N PRO A 128 -25.15 8.42 4.20
CA PRO A 128 -26.26 9.02 4.94
C PRO A 128 -25.83 9.26 6.40
N ALA A 129 -26.19 10.44 6.90
CA ALA A 129 -25.92 10.89 8.27
C ALA A 129 -26.70 10.10 9.33
#